data_AF-A0A422PJ55-F1
#
_entry.id   AF-A0A422PJ55-F1
#
_cell.length_a   1.000
_cell.length_b   1.000
_cell.length_c   1.000
_cell.angle_alpha   90.00
_cell.angle_beta   90.00
_cell.angle_gamma   90.00
#
_symmetry.space_group_name_H-M   'P 1'
#
loop_
_entity.id
_entity.type
_entity.pdbx_description
1 polymer ?
#
loop_
_entity_poly.entity_id
_entity_poly.type
_entity_poly.pdbx_seq_one_letter_code
_entity_poly.pdbx_strand_id
1 'polypeptide(L)'
;MSPYDKYCGGFYTALTMAAFEGLGYHKAVWGMEETMAWGRGAGCDFLDNMFCVADLHTFCDTADHQSLRRTSGRQAVGEYAGRVGDTAARTPENCPVVDANRGGGGNRYGYLTCAVTRPGVFPGSLPGGGSWCLDAEPRRAEAEGGGAAGVSDAHAVCARVKREEGKVLVRYLGGSDLESCPAGTSISPKSSHFKDGGRIKCPKYEEVCTIAANGSGLLTQVTSGDCPGGVGEDAAPPCIAALALFALALLSAVAVPL
;
A
#
# COMPACT_ATOMS: atom_id res chain seq x y z
N MET A 1 2.65 1.60 12.44
CA MET A 1 3.29 1.25 13.75
C MET A 1 3.71 -0.23 13.81
N SER A 2 4.03 -0.85 12.65
CA SER A 2 4.62 -2.19 12.69
C SER A 2 6.07 -2.09 13.15
N PRO A 3 6.59 -3.02 13.97
CA PRO A 3 8.01 -3.02 14.32
C PRO A 3 8.92 -3.31 13.09
N TYR A 4 8.33 -3.76 11.97
CA TYR A 4 9.02 -4.11 10.73
C TYR A 4 8.82 -3.07 9.60
N ASP A 5 8.19 -1.93 9.89
CA ASP A 5 7.65 -0.92 8.95
C ASP A 5 8.71 -0.09 8.21
N LYS A 6 9.99 -0.17 8.54
CA LYS A 6 10.98 0.82 8.07
C LYS A 6 11.07 0.97 6.52
N TYR A 7 10.54 0.01 5.73
CA TYR A 7 10.64 -0.01 4.27
C TYR A 7 9.42 -0.56 3.50
N CYS A 8 8.33 -0.88 4.20
CA CYS A 8 7.01 -1.10 3.63
C CYS A 8 6.09 -0.11 4.33
N GLY A 9 5.37 0.71 3.60
CA GLY A 9 4.57 1.80 4.12
C GLY A 9 3.63 1.36 5.24
N GLY A 10 3.85 1.94 6.41
CA GLY A 10 2.97 1.84 7.56
C GLY A 10 1.64 2.51 7.30
N PHE A 11 0.59 1.69 7.25
CA PHE A 11 -0.76 2.21 7.17
C PHE A 11 -1.15 2.87 8.50
N TYR A 12 -1.66 4.09 8.44
CA TYR A 12 -2.29 4.76 9.58
C TYR A 12 -3.72 4.24 9.75
N THR A 13 -3.81 2.99 10.20
CA THR A 13 -5.08 2.28 10.33
C THR A 13 -5.85 2.69 11.58
N ALA A 14 -7.13 2.32 11.61
CA ALA A 14 -7.99 2.40 12.78
C ALA A 14 -7.37 1.74 14.04
N LEU A 15 -6.51 0.72 13.89
CA LEU A 15 -5.82 0.09 15.02
C LEU A 15 -4.89 1.07 15.74
N THR A 16 -4.10 1.83 14.98
CA THR A 16 -3.18 2.83 15.56
C THR A 16 -3.95 4.03 16.11
N MET A 17 -4.98 4.47 15.40
CA MET A 17 -5.84 5.59 15.83
C MET A 17 -6.58 5.25 17.14
N ALA A 18 -7.17 4.06 17.24
CA ALA A 18 -7.83 3.58 18.46
C ALA A 18 -6.86 3.50 19.65
N ALA A 19 -5.63 3.02 19.42
CA ALA A 19 -4.61 2.99 20.47
C ALA A 19 -4.29 4.39 21.01
N PHE A 20 -4.17 5.39 20.13
CA PHE A 20 -3.94 6.78 20.55
C PHE A 20 -5.12 7.38 21.31
N GLU A 21 -6.36 7.13 20.88
CA GLU A 21 -7.54 7.55 21.65
C GLU A 21 -7.63 6.85 23.01
N GLY A 22 -7.34 5.56 23.08
CA GLY A 22 -7.38 4.77 24.31
C GLY A 22 -6.40 5.26 25.38
N LEU A 23 -5.30 5.91 24.98
CA LEU A 23 -4.37 6.58 25.89
C LEU A 23 -4.90 7.91 26.45
N GLY A 24 -5.95 8.48 25.86
CA GLY A 24 -6.60 9.71 26.32
C GLY A 24 -5.92 11.02 25.91
N TYR A 25 -4.79 10.98 25.20
CA TYR A 25 -4.06 12.18 24.76
C TYR A 25 -4.61 12.80 23.47
N HIS A 26 -5.25 11.98 22.64
CA HIS A 26 -5.70 12.39 21.31
C HIS A 26 -7.14 11.94 21.07
N LYS A 27 -7.78 12.61 20.11
CA LYS A 27 -9.03 12.16 19.50
C LYS A 27 -8.77 11.86 18.03
N ALA A 28 -9.15 10.66 17.60
CA ALA A 28 -9.06 10.22 16.23
C ALA A 28 -10.14 10.88 15.40
N VAL A 29 -9.77 11.26 14.17
CA VAL A 29 -10.73 11.69 13.17
C VAL A 29 -11.14 10.45 12.38
N TRP A 30 -12.19 9.77 12.86
CA TRP A 30 -12.72 8.56 12.22
C TRP A 30 -13.23 8.84 10.80
N GLY A 31 -13.09 7.86 9.92
CA GLY A 31 -13.34 7.96 8.48
C GLY A 31 -12.12 8.38 7.65
N MET A 32 -10.99 8.64 8.30
CA MET A 32 -9.70 9.00 7.67
C MET A 32 -8.66 7.88 7.81
N GLU A 33 -9.02 6.76 8.42
CA GLU A 33 -8.16 5.60 8.56
C GLU A 33 -7.76 5.00 7.21
N GLU A 34 -6.49 4.62 7.09
CA GLU A 34 -6.03 3.86 5.96
C GLU A 34 -6.42 2.39 6.10
N THR A 35 -6.86 1.78 5.01
CA THR A 35 -7.23 0.36 5.00
C THR A 35 -6.00 -0.53 4.87
N MET A 36 -5.91 -1.56 5.72
CA MET A 36 -4.86 -2.58 5.62
C MET A 36 -5.48 -3.90 5.16
N ALA A 37 -4.90 -4.51 4.12
CA ALA A 37 -5.37 -5.80 3.58
C ALA A 37 -4.98 -6.98 4.48
N TRP A 38 -3.87 -6.87 5.22
CA TRP A 38 -3.39 -7.90 6.13
C TRP A 38 -4.41 -8.22 7.23
N GLY A 39 -4.83 -9.48 7.34
CA GLY A 39 -5.78 -9.95 8.36
C GLY A 39 -7.21 -9.41 8.22
N ARG A 40 -7.53 -8.66 7.16
CA ARG A 40 -8.86 -8.07 6.97
C ARG A 40 -9.89 -9.16 6.72
N GLY A 41 -10.88 -9.27 7.60
CA GLY A 41 -11.95 -10.28 7.49
C GLY A 41 -11.51 -11.70 7.82
N ALA A 42 -10.36 -11.89 8.48
CA ALA A 42 -9.83 -13.21 8.80
C ALA A 42 -10.59 -13.94 9.94
N GLY A 43 -11.44 -13.25 10.70
CA GLY A 43 -12.21 -13.82 11.81
C GLY A 43 -11.39 -14.03 13.10
N CYS A 44 -12.05 -14.52 14.15
CA CYS A 44 -11.41 -14.74 15.45
C CYS A 44 -10.38 -15.87 15.40
N ASP A 45 -10.61 -16.90 14.58
CA ASP A 45 -9.71 -18.05 14.44
C ASP A 45 -8.29 -17.64 14.02
N PHE A 46 -8.14 -16.55 13.28
CA PHE A 46 -6.84 -15.99 12.92
C PHE A 46 -6.01 -15.59 14.14
N LEU A 47 -6.67 -15.13 15.21
CA LEU A 47 -6.03 -14.73 16.47
C LEU A 47 -5.98 -15.89 17.48
N ASP A 48 -7.06 -16.67 17.57
CA ASP A 48 -7.23 -17.69 18.61
C ASP A 48 -6.43 -18.95 18.33
N ASN A 49 -6.31 -19.34 17.06
CA ASN A 49 -5.69 -20.59 16.67
C ASN A 49 -4.30 -20.39 16.04
N MET A 50 -3.94 -19.16 15.63
CA MET A 50 -2.64 -18.72 15.09
C MET A 50 -1.88 -19.74 14.20
N PHE A 51 -2.58 -20.67 13.57
CA PHE A 51 -2.01 -21.57 12.59
C PHE A 51 -1.89 -20.78 11.31
N CYS A 52 -0.80 -20.99 10.58
CA CYS A 52 -0.52 -20.30 9.33
C CYS A 52 -1.51 -20.76 8.25
N VAL A 53 -2.74 -20.25 8.32
CA VAL A 53 -3.84 -20.67 7.46
C VAL A 53 -3.48 -20.27 6.04
N ALA A 54 -3.19 -21.26 5.19
CA ALA A 54 -2.79 -21.05 3.80
C ALA A 54 -3.84 -20.29 2.98
N ASP A 55 -5.12 -20.35 3.37
CA ASP A 55 -6.23 -19.67 2.69
C ASP A 55 -6.27 -18.15 2.93
N LEU A 56 -5.52 -17.64 3.90
CA LEU A 56 -5.28 -16.21 3.99
C LEU A 56 -4.07 -15.90 3.10
N HIS A 57 -4.27 -15.09 2.05
CA HIS A 57 -3.22 -14.57 1.15
C HIS A 57 -2.08 -13.79 1.84
N THR A 58 -1.98 -13.87 3.16
CA THR A 58 -0.97 -13.33 4.07
C THR A 58 0.21 -14.28 4.28
N PHE A 59 -0.02 -15.60 4.26
CA PHE A 59 1.02 -16.59 4.55
C PHE A 59 1.44 -17.37 3.29
N CYS A 60 2.69 -17.81 3.28
CA CYS A 60 3.27 -18.52 2.14
C CYS A 60 3.33 -20.03 2.38
N ASP A 61 3.25 -20.82 1.32
CA ASP A 61 3.66 -22.21 1.36
C ASP A 61 5.19 -22.32 1.38
N THR A 62 5.71 -23.18 2.24
CA THR A 62 7.14 -23.53 2.33
C THR A 62 7.71 -24.13 1.04
N ALA A 63 6.90 -24.65 0.12
CA ALA A 63 7.45 -25.27 -1.10
C ALA A 63 8.14 -24.27 -2.07
N ASP A 64 7.83 -22.97 -1.99
CA ASP A 64 8.17 -21.97 -3.02
C ASP A 64 9.25 -20.95 -2.61
N HIS A 65 10.25 -21.37 -1.84
CA HIS A 65 11.24 -20.49 -1.18
C HIS A 65 12.11 -19.63 -2.11
N GLN A 66 12.21 -19.95 -3.40
CA GLN A 66 13.11 -19.23 -4.34
C GLN A 66 12.37 -18.28 -5.29
N SER A 67 11.04 -18.18 -5.15
CA SER A 67 10.23 -17.34 -6.03
C SER A 67 10.12 -15.91 -5.53
N LEU A 68 10.26 -14.93 -6.44
CA LEU A 68 9.96 -13.54 -6.11
C LEU A 68 8.46 -13.32 -6.09
N ARG A 69 7.94 -12.83 -4.97
CA ARG A 69 6.51 -12.63 -4.69
C ARG A 69 6.25 -11.19 -4.29
N ARG A 70 4.98 -10.82 -4.27
CA ARG A 70 4.53 -9.48 -3.87
C ARG A 70 4.31 -9.46 -2.36
N THR A 71 4.76 -8.39 -1.68
CA THR A 71 4.46 -8.19 -0.25
C THR A 71 2.98 -7.87 -0.04
N SER A 72 2.42 -8.17 1.14
CA SER A 72 1.00 -7.95 1.44
C SER A 72 0.53 -6.51 1.16
N GLY A 73 1.37 -5.51 1.44
CA GLY A 73 1.12 -4.10 1.17
C GLY A 73 1.36 -3.68 -0.28
N ARG A 74 1.71 -4.59 -1.21
CA ARG A 74 1.97 -4.32 -2.64
C ARG A 74 3.06 -3.29 -2.95
N GLN A 75 3.87 -2.87 -2.00
CA GLN A 75 4.89 -1.84 -2.24
C GLN A 75 6.25 -2.40 -2.63
N ALA A 76 6.47 -3.70 -2.43
CA ALA A 76 7.74 -4.34 -2.68
C ALA A 76 7.56 -5.75 -3.24
N VAL A 77 8.55 -6.14 -4.03
CA VAL A 77 8.83 -7.55 -4.32
C VAL A 77 9.54 -8.12 -3.10
N GLY A 78 9.47 -9.42 -2.86
CA GLY A 78 10.12 -10.07 -1.74
C GLY A 78 10.31 -11.55 -2.01
N GLU A 79 11.04 -12.19 -1.13
CA GLU A 79 11.18 -13.64 -1.10
C GLU A 79 10.53 -14.18 0.16
N TYR A 80 10.30 -15.47 0.18
CA TYR A 80 9.98 -16.14 1.43
C TYR A 80 11.22 -16.07 2.33
N ALA A 81 11.18 -15.20 3.34
CA ALA A 81 12.29 -15.05 4.28
C ALA A 81 11.82 -14.61 5.66
N GLY A 82 10.71 -13.87 5.73
CA GLY A 82 10.11 -13.43 6.98
C GLY A 82 9.40 -14.59 7.68
N ARG A 83 9.56 -14.66 9.00
CA ARG A 83 8.80 -15.55 9.88
C ARG A 83 8.14 -14.68 10.94
N VAL A 84 6.83 -14.80 11.07
CA VAL A 84 6.00 -14.08 12.04
C VAL A 84 5.38 -15.11 12.99
N GLY A 85 5.34 -14.78 14.27
CA GLY A 85 4.85 -15.65 15.33
C GLY A 85 5.74 -15.61 16.55
N ASP A 86 5.21 -16.04 17.69
CA ASP A 86 6.02 -16.24 18.89
C ASP A 86 6.79 -17.56 18.79
N THR A 87 8.07 -17.46 18.45
CA THR A 87 8.97 -18.62 18.41
C THR A 87 9.27 -19.22 19.79
N ALA A 88 8.99 -18.47 20.86
CA ALA A 88 9.17 -18.90 22.25
C ALA A 88 7.88 -19.46 22.88
N ALA A 89 6.76 -19.44 22.15
CA ALA A 89 5.51 -20.05 22.60
C ALA A 89 5.67 -21.56 22.81
N ARG A 90 4.83 -22.14 23.69
CA ARG A 90 4.82 -23.58 24.01
C ARG A 90 4.72 -24.45 22.75
N THR A 91 3.98 -23.97 21.76
CA THR A 91 4.00 -24.44 20.38
C THR A 91 4.55 -23.33 19.52
N PRO A 92 5.80 -23.42 19.03
CA PRO A 92 6.42 -22.35 18.27
C PRO A 92 5.59 -21.98 17.05
N GLU A 93 5.22 -20.71 16.98
CA GLU A 93 4.51 -20.15 15.83
C GLU A 93 5.55 -19.69 14.83
N ASN A 94 5.50 -20.28 13.64
CA ASN A 94 6.47 -19.98 12.61
C ASN A 94 5.75 -19.83 11.27
N CYS A 95 5.05 -18.70 11.14
CA CYS A 95 4.27 -18.40 9.96
C CYS A 95 5.10 -17.62 8.96
N PRO A 96 5.32 -18.19 7.79
CA PRO A 96 6.15 -17.54 6.83
C PRO A 96 5.41 -16.51 6.01
N VAL A 97 6.13 -15.44 5.72
CA VAL A 97 5.63 -14.28 5.00
C VAL A 97 6.62 -13.86 3.94
N VAL A 98 6.11 -13.22 2.90
CA VAL A 98 6.97 -12.55 1.92
C VAL A 98 7.63 -11.36 2.60
N ASP A 99 8.96 -11.35 2.62
CA ASP A 99 9.77 -10.25 3.13
C ASP A 99 10.55 -9.61 1.97
N ALA A 100 10.51 -8.28 1.92
CA ALA A 100 11.24 -7.48 0.94
C ALA A 100 12.74 -7.34 1.28
N ASN A 101 13.18 -7.87 2.42
CA ASN A 101 14.56 -7.84 2.87
C ASN A 101 15.35 -9.05 2.35
N ARG A 102 16.09 -8.86 1.26
CA ARG A 102 17.06 -9.84 0.77
C ARG A 102 18.40 -9.63 1.47
N GLY A 103 18.55 -10.13 2.70
CA GLY A 103 19.87 -10.21 3.34
C GLY A 103 19.87 -10.35 4.86
N GLY A 104 20.38 -11.49 5.33
CA GLY A 104 21.01 -11.58 6.65
C GLY A 104 22.38 -10.90 6.61
N GLY A 105 22.71 -10.15 7.67
CA GLY A 105 24.06 -9.62 7.88
C GLY A 105 24.36 -8.30 7.18
N GLY A 106 23.72 -7.19 7.60
CA GLY A 106 24.24 -5.83 7.48
C GLY A 106 24.52 -5.27 6.06
N ASN A 107 24.29 -6.03 5.00
CA ASN A 107 24.63 -5.64 3.64
C ASN A 107 23.43 -5.03 2.92
N ARG A 108 23.60 -3.77 2.50
CA ARG A 108 22.58 -2.83 2.06
C ARG A 108 22.18 -3.00 0.59
N TYR A 109 21.85 -4.22 0.14
CA TYR A 109 21.02 -4.38 -1.06
C TYR A 109 19.56 -4.10 -0.66
N GLY A 110 19.35 -2.87 -0.22
CA GLY A 110 18.17 -2.43 0.51
C GLY A 110 16.91 -2.67 -0.31
N TYR A 111 15.99 -3.41 0.28
CA TYR A 111 14.54 -3.38 0.08
C TYR A 111 14.08 -3.37 -1.36
N LEU A 112 13.45 -4.46 -1.77
CA LEU A 112 12.90 -4.68 -3.09
C LEU A 112 11.63 -3.82 -3.40
N THR A 113 11.62 -2.56 -2.96
CA THR A 113 10.54 -1.57 -3.10
C THR A 113 10.37 -1.06 -4.53
N CYS A 114 9.13 -1.01 -4.99
CA CYS A 114 8.79 -0.61 -6.35
C CYS A 114 8.80 0.90 -6.54
N ALA A 115 8.50 1.69 -5.49
CA ALA A 115 8.44 3.15 -5.58
C ALA A 115 9.83 3.81 -5.73
N VAL A 116 10.91 3.08 -5.46
CA VAL A 116 12.29 3.59 -5.51
C VAL A 116 12.93 3.16 -6.82
N THR A 117 13.34 4.14 -7.64
CA THR A 117 14.03 3.87 -8.91
C THR A 117 15.36 3.18 -8.65
N ARG A 118 15.53 1.95 -9.17
CA ARG A 118 16.81 1.23 -9.16
C ARG A 118 17.04 0.49 -10.49
N PRO A 119 18.20 0.63 -11.13
CA PRO A 119 18.51 -0.10 -12.35
C PRO A 119 18.69 -1.60 -12.07
N GLY A 120 18.15 -2.47 -12.93
CA GLY A 120 18.56 -3.88 -13.03
C GLY A 120 18.24 -4.81 -11.86
N VAL A 121 17.50 -4.36 -10.83
CA VAL A 121 17.25 -5.17 -9.61
C VAL A 121 16.19 -6.26 -9.83
N PHE A 122 15.24 -6.02 -10.73
CA PHE A 122 14.09 -6.91 -10.91
C PHE A 122 13.85 -7.20 -12.39
N PRO A 123 13.84 -8.46 -12.79
CA PRO A 123 13.44 -8.83 -14.13
C PRO A 123 12.02 -8.34 -14.48
N GLY A 124 11.87 -7.77 -15.68
CA GLY A 124 10.55 -7.38 -16.21
C GLY A 124 9.81 -6.28 -15.43
N SER A 125 10.46 -5.59 -14.50
CA SER A 125 9.82 -4.61 -13.63
C SER A 125 10.21 -3.18 -13.97
N LEU A 126 9.29 -2.25 -13.72
CA LEU A 126 9.44 -0.81 -13.90
C LEU A 126 9.42 -0.11 -12.53
N PRO A 127 10.53 -0.07 -11.78
CA PRO A 127 10.60 0.67 -10.52
C PRO A 127 10.59 2.19 -10.73
N GLY A 128 10.12 2.92 -9.73
CA GLY A 128 10.11 4.38 -9.69
C GLY A 128 8.83 4.96 -9.10
N GLY A 129 8.73 6.29 -9.09
CA GLY A 129 7.57 7.00 -8.55
C GLY A 129 6.25 6.50 -9.15
N GLY A 130 5.31 6.15 -8.26
CA GLY A 130 3.99 5.61 -8.62
C GLY A 130 3.97 4.13 -8.98
N SER A 131 5.08 3.41 -8.85
CA SER A 131 5.13 1.98 -9.14
C SER A 131 4.76 1.11 -7.94
N TRP A 132 3.83 0.18 -8.17
CA TRP A 132 3.38 -0.82 -7.22
C TRP A 132 3.82 -2.22 -7.66
N CYS A 133 3.92 -3.11 -6.69
CA CYS A 133 4.17 -4.52 -6.88
C CYS A 133 2.85 -5.23 -7.22
N LEU A 134 2.79 -5.78 -8.44
CA LEU A 134 1.64 -6.51 -8.96
C LEU A 134 1.98 -8.00 -9.07
N ASP A 135 0.98 -8.85 -8.88
CA ASP A 135 1.13 -10.29 -9.08
C ASP A 135 1.32 -10.59 -10.58
N ALA A 136 2.21 -11.51 -10.89
CA ALA A 136 2.48 -11.95 -12.25
C ALA A 136 2.51 -13.49 -12.31
N GLU A 137 2.24 -14.04 -13.49
CA GLU A 137 2.46 -15.45 -13.75
C GLU A 137 3.97 -15.76 -13.81
N PRO A 138 4.38 -16.95 -13.31
CA PRO A 138 5.79 -17.33 -13.17
C PRO A 138 6.54 -17.21 -14.48
N ARG A 139 7.79 -16.74 -14.38
CA ARG A 139 8.69 -16.61 -15.53
C ARG A 139 10.15 -16.70 -15.12
N ARG A 140 10.95 -17.36 -15.96
CA ARG A 140 12.40 -17.13 -15.95
C ARG A 140 12.65 -15.70 -16.36
N ALA A 141 13.32 -14.98 -15.50
CA ALA A 141 13.35 -13.55 -15.57
C ALA A 141 14.82 -13.14 -15.52
N GLU A 142 15.36 -12.73 -16.68
CA GLU A 142 16.74 -12.25 -16.78
C GLU A 142 16.78 -10.79 -16.31
N ALA A 143 17.70 -10.48 -15.39
CA ALA A 143 17.96 -9.12 -14.96
C ALA A 143 18.73 -8.37 -16.05
N GLU A 144 18.33 -7.13 -16.37
CA GLU A 144 19.18 -6.26 -17.19
C GLU A 144 20.45 -5.88 -16.41
N GLY A 145 21.62 -6.17 -16.98
CA GLY A 145 22.91 -5.73 -16.44
C GLY A 145 23.68 -6.74 -15.59
N GLY A 146 23.37 -8.04 -15.66
CA GLY A 146 24.25 -9.10 -15.14
C GLY A 146 24.56 -9.03 -13.63
N GLY A 147 23.75 -8.32 -12.85
CA GLY A 147 23.90 -8.18 -11.41
C GLY A 147 23.20 -9.30 -10.63
N ALA A 148 24.02 -10.14 -9.99
CA ALA A 148 23.78 -11.07 -8.89
C ALA A 148 22.47 -11.91 -8.86
N ALA A 149 22.65 -13.17 -9.25
CA ALA A 149 22.17 -14.38 -8.57
C ALA A 149 20.69 -14.80 -8.74
N GLY A 150 20.46 -15.62 -9.78
CA GLY A 150 19.76 -16.90 -9.64
C GLY A 150 18.37 -16.87 -9.03
N VAL A 151 17.44 -16.16 -9.66
CA VAL A 151 16.02 -16.33 -9.34
C VAL A 151 15.35 -17.00 -10.54
N SER A 152 15.06 -18.29 -10.41
CA SER A 152 14.09 -18.98 -11.24
C SER A 152 12.70 -18.69 -10.70
N ASP A 153 11.92 -17.98 -11.50
CA ASP A 153 10.50 -17.64 -11.35
C ASP A 153 10.16 -16.39 -10.53
N ALA A 154 9.91 -15.29 -11.25
CA ALA A 154 9.31 -14.08 -10.73
C ALA A 154 7.78 -14.12 -10.86
N HIS A 155 7.07 -14.20 -9.74
CA HIS A 155 5.60 -14.13 -9.65
C HIS A 155 5.11 -12.74 -9.27
N ALA A 156 5.99 -11.74 -9.31
CA ALA A 156 5.68 -10.37 -9.00
C ALA A 156 6.54 -9.42 -9.83
N VAL A 157 5.95 -8.29 -10.23
CA VAL A 157 6.64 -7.25 -11.00
C VAL A 157 6.26 -5.87 -10.48
N CYS A 158 7.19 -4.93 -10.55
CA CYS A 158 6.84 -3.52 -10.35
C CYS A 158 6.25 -2.94 -11.63
N ALA A 159 5.12 -2.25 -11.52
CA ALA A 159 4.50 -1.53 -12.62
C ALA A 159 3.94 -0.20 -12.12
N ARG A 160 3.99 0.83 -12.97
CA ARG A 160 3.42 2.14 -12.63
C ARG A 160 1.91 2.04 -12.62
N VAL A 161 1.28 2.50 -11.54
CA VAL A 161 -0.16 2.54 -11.42
C VAL A 161 -0.63 3.99 -11.43
N LYS A 162 -1.61 4.29 -12.30
CA LYS A 162 -2.34 5.55 -12.31
C LYS A 162 -3.80 5.27 -11.97
N ARG A 163 -4.41 6.22 -11.26
CA ARG A 163 -5.82 6.22 -10.89
C ARG A 163 -6.57 7.19 -11.78
N GLU A 164 -7.70 6.76 -12.31
CA GLU A 164 -8.55 7.62 -13.14
C GLU A 164 -10.01 7.18 -12.96
N GLU A 165 -10.85 8.05 -12.41
CA GLU A 165 -12.30 7.80 -12.24
C GLU A 165 -12.65 6.45 -11.56
N GLY A 166 -11.90 6.06 -10.53
CA GLY A 166 -12.10 4.77 -9.84
C GLY A 166 -11.55 3.54 -10.58
N LYS A 167 -10.87 3.75 -11.71
CA LYS A 167 -10.20 2.72 -12.51
C LYS A 167 -8.70 2.70 -12.23
N VAL A 168 -8.13 1.51 -12.36
CA VAL A 168 -6.69 1.27 -12.26
C VAL A 168 -6.12 1.17 -13.67
N LEU A 169 -5.15 2.02 -13.95
CA LEU A 169 -4.36 2.02 -15.19
C LEU A 169 -2.95 1.57 -14.85
N VAL A 170 -2.38 0.68 -15.67
CA VAL A 170 -1.07 0.08 -15.41
C VAL A 170 -0.15 0.34 -16.59
N ARG A 171 1.10 0.71 -16.30
CA ARG A 171 2.19 0.75 -17.26
C ARG A 171 3.32 -0.14 -16.78
N TYR A 172 3.62 -1.17 -17.57
CA TYR A 172 4.67 -2.15 -17.33
C TYR A 172 5.96 -1.80 -18.07
N LEU A 173 7.04 -2.53 -17.79
CA LEU A 173 8.35 -2.33 -18.45
C LEU A 173 8.26 -2.59 -19.95
N GLY A 174 8.65 -1.61 -20.76
CA GLY A 174 8.55 -1.67 -22.22
C GLY A 174 7.16 -1.31 -22.77
N GLY A 175 6.18 -1.01 -21.93
CA GLY A 175 4.91 -0.42 -22.35
C GLY A 175 5.04 1.08 -22.62
N SER A 176 4.56 1.53 -23.79
CA SER A 176 4.48 2.95 -24.14
C SER A 176 3.43 3.68 -23.31
N ASP A 177 2.24 3.07 -23.22
CA ASP A 177 1.03 3.71 -22.72
C ASP A 177 0.51 3.07 -21.42
N LEU A 178 -0.44 3.77 -20.79
CA LEU A 178 -1.20 3.27 -19.65
C LEU A 178 -2.36 2.40 -20.16
N GLU A 179 -2.39 1.13 -19.76
CA GLU A 179 -3.43 0.19 -20.14
C GLU A 179 -4.45 0.02 -19.01
N SER A 180 -5.72 -0.16 -19.36
CA SER A 180 -6.79 -0.43 -18.39
C SER A 180 -6.61 -1.81 -17.75
N CYS A 181 -6.65 -1.86 -16.41
CA CYS A 181 -6.46 -3.07 -15.64
C CYS A 181 -7.66 -3.30 -14.69
N PRO A 182 -8.79 -3.84 -15.19
CA PRO A 182 -9.96 -4.13 -14.35
C PRO A 182 -9.63 -5.17 -13.27
N ALA A 183 -10.08 -4.93 -12.04
CA ALA A 183 -9.79 -5.80 -10.90
C ALA A 183 -10.13 -7.28 -11.18
N GLY A 184 -9.21 -8.19 -10.84
CA GLY A 184 -9.40 -9.64 -11.03
C GLY A 184 -9.16 -10.15 -12.45
N THR A 185 -8.92 -9.26 -13.41
CA THR A 185 -8.47 -9.67 -14.76
C THR A 185 -6.94 -9.77 -14.82
N SER A 186 -6.40 -10.21 -15.95
CA SER A 186 -4.96 -10.13 -16.20
C SER A 186 -4.68 -9.54 -17.58
N ILE A 187 -3.65 -8.70 -17.65
CA ILE A 187 -3.13 -8.13 -18.88
C ILE A 187 -1.96 -8.99 -19.40
N SER A 188 -1.82 -9.05 -20.72
CA SER A 188 -0.70 -9.70 -21.40
C SER A 188 0.21 -8.61 -21.97
N PRO A 189 1.35 -8.31 -21.31
CA PRO A 189 2.28 -7.27 -21.74
C PRO A 189 2.82 -7.54 -23.14
N LYS A 190 2.75 -6.56 -24.04
CA LYS A 190 3.29 -6.65 -25.41
C LYS A 190 4.77 -6.26 -25.48
N SER A 191 5.52 -6.62 -24.45
CA SER A 191 6.91 -6.18 -24.28
C SER A 191 7.86 -7.37 -24.44
N SER A 192 8.99 -7.14 -25.10
CA SER A 192 10.05 -8.15 -25.24
C SER A 192 10.67 -8.54 -23.89
N HIS A 193 10.46 -7.72 -22.85
CA HIS A 193 10.81 -8.03 -21.48
C HIS A 193 9.83 -9.03 -20.82
N PHE A 194 8.78 -9.48 -21.52
CA PHE A 194 7.76 -10.45 -21.10
C PHE A 194 7.68 -11.65 -22.06
N LYS A 195 8.83 -12.26 -22.39
CA LYS A 195 8.91 -13.47 -23.21
C LYS A 195 8.06 -14.60 -22.59
N ASP A 196 7.46 -15.42 -23.45
CA ASP A 196 6.62 -16.59 -23.13
C ASP A 196 5.22 -16.32 -22.55
N GLY A 197 4.68 -15.11 -22.74
CA GLY A 197 3.26 -14.84 -22.48
C GLY A 197 2.90 -14.57 -21.02
N GLY A 198 3.87 -14.18 -20.19
CA GLY A 198 3.65 -13.87 -18.78
C GLY A 198 2.55 -12.82 -18.57
N ARG A 199 1.58 -13.12 -17.73
CA ARG A 199 0.42 -12.25 -17.45
C ARG A 199 0.62 -11.47 -16.16
N ILE A 200 0.17 -10.21 -16.12
CA ILE A 200 0.13 -9.40 -14.90
C ILE A 200 -1.32 -9.39 -14.41
N LYS A 201 -1.56 -9.78 -13.16
CA LYS A 201 -2.89 -9.76 -12.54
C LYS A 201 -3.21 -8.36 -12.04
N CYS A 202 -4.40 -7.89 -12.36
CA CYS A 202 -4.88 -6.58 -11.99
C CYS A 202 -5.32 -6.55 -10.52
N PRO A 203 -4.74 -5.64 -9.70
CA PRO A 203 -5.13 -5.50 -8.30
C PRO A 203 -6.53 -4.91 -8.19
N LYS A 204 -7.15 -5.04 -7.02
CA LYS A 204 -8.34 -4.26 -6.69
C LYS A 204 -7.94 -2.81 -6.47
N TYR A 205 -8.88 -1.90 -6.73
CA TYR A 205 -8.66 -0.46 -6.52
C TYR A 205 -8.17 -0.16 -5.09
N GLU A 206 -8.84 -0.72 -4.08
CA GLU A 206 -8.52 -0.52 -2.66
C GLU A 206 -7.10 -0.94 -2.25
N GLU A 207 -6.43 -1.81 -3.02
CA GLU A 207 -5.10 -2.32 -2.66
C GLU A 207 -3.94 -1.44 -3.15
N VAL A 208 -4.19 -0.56 -4.13
CA VAL A 208 -3.15 0.30 -4.75
C VAL A 208 -3.55 1.77 -4.84
N CYS A 209 -4.77 2.10 -4.42
CA CYS A 209 -5.34 3.44 -4.60
C CYS A 209 -5.74 4.17 -3.31
N THR A 210 -5.58 3.55 -2.15
CA THR A 210 -5.90 4.14 -0.83
C THR A 210 -4.75 4.95 -0.25
N ILE A 211 -3.51 4.64 -0.64
CA ILE A 211 -2.30 5.41 -0.31
C ILE A 211 -1.45 5.65 -1.57
N ALA A 212 -0.36 6.39 -1.46
CA ALA A 212 0.64 6.48 -2.51
C ALA A 212 1.62 5.29 -2.46
N ALA A 213 2.23 4.97 -3.60
CA ALA A 213 3.16 3.83 -3.74
C ALA A 213 4.37 3.90 -2.80
N ASN A 214 4.77 5.11 -2.40
CA ASN A 214 5.85 5.37 -1.45
C ASN A 214 5.41 5.32 0.02
N GLY A 215 4.14 5.00 0.31
CA GLY A 215 3.61 4.95 1.66
C GLY A 215 3.02 6.27 2.18
N SER A 216 3.08 7.38 1.43
CA SER A 216 2.45 8.61 1.89
C SER A 216 0.93 8.58 1.70
N GLY A 217 0.18 9.15 2.63
CA GLY A 217 -1.25 9.36 2.47
C GLY A 217 -1.58 10.18 1.22
N LEU A 218 -2.78 9.98 0.66
CA LEU A 218 -3.28 10.70 -0.52
C LEU A 218 -4.04 11.97 -0.19
N LEU A 219 -4.28 12.18 1.10
CA LEU A 219 -4.93 13.36 1.59
C LEU A 219 -4.04 14.55 1.26
N THR A 220 -4.55 15.43 0.40
CA THR A 220 -3.96 16.77 0.28
C THR A 220 -4.07 17.38 1.67
N GLN A 221 -2.95 17.77 2.26
CA GLN A 221 -3.00 18.52 3.52
C GLN A 221 -3.93 19.70 3.27
N VAL A 222 -5.07 19.73 3.97
CA VAL A 222 -5.73 21.01 4.23
C VAL A 222 -4.64 21.81 4.89
N THR A 223 -4.14 22.83 4.19
CA THR A 223 -3.24 23.80 4.80
C THR A 223 -4.06 24.42 5.92
N SER A 224 -3.90 23.90 7.14
CA SER A 224 -4.30 24.58 8.34
C SER A 224 -3.61 25.93 8.28
N GLY A 225 -4.36 26.98 7.96
CA GLY A 225 -3.91 28.33 8.20
C GLY A 225 -3.47 28.40 9.66
N ASP A 226 -2.23 28.83 9.84
CA ASP A 226 -1.63 29.30 11.08
C ASP A 226 -1.64 28.32 12.26
N CYS A 227 -0.52 27.61 12.42
CA CYS A 227 0.01 27.36 13.76
C CYS A 227 0.80 28.61 14.17
N PRO A 228 0.35 29.44 15.14
CA PRO A 228 1.25 30.40 15.77
C PRO A 228 2.12 29.63 16.76
N GLY A 229 3.43 29.68 16.53
CA GLY A 229 4.42 29.22 17.50
C GLY A 229 4.24 29.92 18.85
N GLY A 230 4.48 29.18 19.93
CA GLY A 230 4.30 29.70 21.28
C GLY A 230 5.32 30.75 21.69
N VAL A 231 4.88 31.72 22.48
CA VAL A 231 5.60 32.30 23.63
C VAL A 231 4.53 32.82 24.61
N GLY A 232 4.81 32.75 25.91
CA GLY A 232 3.84 32.95 26.98
C GLY A 232 3.46 34.40 27.33
N GLU A 233 2.64 34.44 28.39
CA GLU A 233 2.20 35.54 29.26
C GLU A 233 1.11 36.53 28.77
N ASP A 234 0.06 36.54 29.61
CA ASP A 234 -0.93 37.58 29.91
C ASP A 234 -2.19 37.85 29.04
N ALA A 235 -3.33 37.71 29.76
CA ALA A 235 -4.64 38.34 29.62
C ALA A 235 -5.62 37.92 28.49
N ALA A 236 -6.79 37.41 28.92
CA ALA A 236 -8.05 37.30 28.15
C ALA A 236 -8.90 38.60 28.31
N PRO A 237 -10.14 38.79 27.74
CA PRO A 237 -10.96 38.07 26.73
C PRO A 237 -11.66 39.06 25.72
N PRO A 238 -12.82 38.79 25.04
CA PRO A 238 -13.46 37.55 24.55
C PRO A 238 -13.68 37.50 23.01
N CYS A 239 -13.77 36.31 22.44
CA CYS A 239 -14.17 36.05 21.06
C CYS A 239 -15.69 36.30 20.85
N ILE A 240 -16.05 37.20 19.92
CA ILE A 240 -17.42 37.33 19.41
C ILE A 240 -17.61 36.33 18.27
N ALA A 241 -18.46 35.34 18.48
CA ALA A 241 -18.91 34.42 17.45
C ALA A 241 -19.89 35.14 16.50
N ALA A 242 -19.52 35.31 15.23
CA ALA A 242 -20.44 35.75 14.19
C ALA A 242 -21.13 34.54 13.54
N LEU A 243 -22.34 34.21 14.02
CA LEU A 243 -23.29 33.34 13.35
C LEU A 243 -23.94 34.11 12.19
N ALA A 244 -23.56 33.81 10.95
CA ALA A 244 -24.25 34.32 9.76
C ALA A 244 -25.48 33.44 9.45
N LEU A 245 -26.66 33.92 9.84
CA LEU A 245 -27.95 33.37 9.40
C LEU A 245 -28.28 33.90 8.00
N PHE A 246 -28.38 33.01 7.02
CA PHE A 246 -28.94 33.30 5.70
C PHE A 246 -30.47 33.40 5.80
N ALA A 247 -31.02 34.59 5.58
CA ALA A 247 -32.45 34.79 5.35
C ALA A 247 -32.73 34.78 3.84
N LEU A 248 -33.40 33.74 3.34
CA LEU A 248 -34.05 33.75 2.02
C LEU A 248 -35.43 34.42 2.17
N ALA A 249 -35.62 35.56 1.53
CA ALA A 249 -36.95 36.12 1.26
C ALA A 249 -37.32 35.84 -0.21
N LEU A 250 -38.21 34.87 -0.41
CA LEU A 250 -39.00 34.72 -1.63
C LEU A 250 -40.23 35.64 -1.50
N LEU A 251 -40.45 36.52 -2.47
CA LEU A 251 -41.75 37.16 -2.68
C LEU A 251 -42.10 37.05 -4.16
N SER A 252 -43.07 36.18 -4.42
CA SER A 252 -43.76 36.00 -5.69
C SER A 252 -44.79 37.11 -5.92
N ALA A 253 -44.82 37.53 -7.18
CA ALA A 253 -45.81 38.30 -7.94
C ALA A 253 -47.21 38.51 -7.35
N VAL A 254 -47.73 39.74 -7.50
CA VAL A 254 -49.05 39.99 -8.12
C VAL A 254 -48.98 41.31 -8.91
N ALA A 255 -49.04 41.23 -10.23
CA ALA A 255 -49.43 42.33 -11.09
C ALA A 255 -50.93 42.20 -11.36
N VAL A 256 -51.71 43.25 -11.10
CA VAL A 256 -53.08 43.40 -11.62
C VAL A 256 -53.19 44.80 -12.23
N PRO A 257 -53.75 44.94 -13.44
CA PRO A 257 -53.80 46.19 -14.19
C PRO A 257 -55.06 47.00 -13.87
N LEU A 258 -54.95 48.32 -13.95
CA LEU A 258 -55.70 49.17 -14.90
C LEU A 258 -55.08 50.58 -14.90
#